data_AF-A0A1B6G488-F1
#
_entry.id   AF-A0A1B6G488-F1
#
_cell.length_a   1.000
_cell.length_b   1.000
_cell.length_c   1.000
_cell.angle_alpha   90.00
_cell.angle_beta   90.00
_cell.angle_gamma   90.00
#
_symmetry.space_group_name_H-M   'P 1'
#
loop_
_entity.id
_entity.type
_entity.pdbx_description
1 polymer ?
#
loop_
_entity_poly.entity_id
_entity_poly.type
_entity_poly.pdbx_seq_one_letter_code
_entity_poly.pdbx_strand_id
1 'polypeptide(L)'
;TSGKGSSAVGLTAYVSKDPETRQLVLQTGALVLADNGICCIDEFDKMNDSTRSVLHEVMEQQTLSIAKAGIICQLNARTSILAAANPCESQWNKNKTIIENIQLPHTLMSRFDLIFLMLDPQNEQFDRRLARHLVSLYYKSQDEENDEVLDMGLLRDYIAYTREHIQPRLSEEASQRLVQCYVDMRRVGSGRGQVSAYPRQLESLIRLAEAHAKMRFSQTVVTEDVEEAYRLHREALKQSATDPLSGKIDVGILTTGLSSAARKRRQELTQALRKLLTIKGKGASLNYQKVLQEMKESSQLMVTREMFEDSLKELQDEGVVTLPSITVDN
;
A
#
# COMPACT_ATOMS: atom_id res chain seq x y z
N THR A 1 -0.35 21.09 -6.97
CA THR A 1 0.77 22.02 -6.69
C THR A 1 2.07 21.21 -6.62
N SER A 2 3.22 21.75 -7.06
CA SER A 2 4.52 21.08 -6.91
C SER A 2 5.21 21.55 -5.62
N GLY A 3 5.87 20.63 -4.90
CA GLY A 3 6.54 20.87 -3.63
C GLY A 3 7.66 21.92 -3.70
N LYS A 4 8.31 22.08 -4.86
CA LYS A 4 9.27 23.17 -5.11
C LYS A 4 8.63 24.43 -5.66
N GLY A 5 7.62 24.30 -6.52
CA GLY A 5 6.96 25.43 -7.17
C GLY A 5 6.01 26.21 -6.26
N SER A 6 5.54 25.58 -5.18
CA SER A 6 4.65 26.23 -4.20
C SER A 6 5.43 26.60 -2.95
N SER A 7 5.73 27.90 -2.82
CA SER A 7 6.19 28.46 -1.55
C SER A 7 5.14 28.22 -0.45
N ALA A 8 5.56 28.16 0.83
CA ALA A 8 4.63 28.04 1.97
C ALA A 8 3.48 29.07 1.89
N VAL A 9 3.79 30.24 1.32
CA VAL A 9 2.88 31.36 1.09
C VAL A 9 1.79 31.04 0.04
N GLY A 10 2.14 30.30 -1.02
CA GLY A 10 1.20 29.84 -2.04
C GLY A 10 0.32 28.66 -1.61
N LEU A 11 0.78 27.85 -0.67
CA LEU A 11 -0.03 26.77 -0.07
C LEU A 11 -1.00 27.29 0.99
N THR A 12 -0.61 28.31 1.75
CA THR A 12 -1.37 28.83 2.90
C THR A 12 -2.30 29.98 2.53
N ALA A 13 -1.90 31.19 2.86
CA ALA A 13 -2.53 32.45 2.54
C ALA A 13 -1.44 33.52 2.66
N TYR A 14 -1.61 34.59 1.92
CA TYR A 14 -0.66 35.67 1.91
C TYR A 14 -1.36 37.01 2.00
N VAL A 15 -0.67 37.96 2.62
CA VAL A 15 -1.20 39.31 2.77
C VAL A 15 -0.66 40.13 1.60
N SER A 16 -1.56 40.66 0.78
CA SER A 16 -1.24 41.60 -0.27
C SER A 16 -1.82 42.97 0.09
N LYS A 17 -1.17 44.04 -0.36
CA LYS A 17 -1.72 45.39 -0.22
C LYS A 17 -2.50 45.71 -1.48
N ASP A 18 -3.80 45.97 -1.32
CA ASP A 18 -4.64 46.35 -2.43
C ASP A 18 -4.23 47.75 -2.95
N PRO A 19 -3.89 47.91 -4.25
CA PRO A 19 -3.46 49.19 -4.81
C PRO A 19 -4.55 50.25 -4.77
N GLU A 20 -5.83 49.88 -4.79
CA GLU A 20 -6.95 50.84 -4.82
C GLU A 20 -7.28 51.36 -3.41
N THR A 21 -7.52 50.44 -2.47
CA THR A 21 -7.93 50.80 -1.10
C THR A 21 -6.76 51.11 -0.17
N ARG A 22 -5.51 50.76 -0.57
CA ARG A 22 -4.30 50.76 0.27
C ARG A 22 -4.45 49.94 1.56
N GLN A 23 -5.46 49.09 1.66
CA GLN A 23 -5.67 48.19 2.80
C GLN A 23 -4.91 46.88 2.60
N LEU A 24 -4.59 46.22 3.71
CA LEU A 24 -4.01 44.88 3.69
C LEU A 24 -5.15 43.87 3.51
N VAL A 25 -5.12 43.14 2.40
CA VAL A 25 -6.09 42.10 2.08
C VAL A 25 -5.43 40.73 2.18
N LEU A 26 -6.16 39.78 2.75
CA LEU A 26 -5.72 38.39 2.82
C LEU A 26 -6.15 37.65 1.56
N GLN A 27 -5.19 37.08 0.84
CA GLN A 27 -5.42 36.23 -0.32
C GLN A 27 -5.22 34.77 0.08
N THR A 28 -6.19 33.93 -0.27
CA THR A 28 -6.20 32.50 0.05
C THR A 28 -5.25 31.74 -0.86
N GLY A 29 -4.48 30.81 -0.28
CA GLY A 29 -3.64 29.88 -1.01
C GLY A 29 -4.35 28.58 -1.34
N ALA A 30 -3.60 27.64 -1.92
CA ALA A 30 -4.14 26.42 -2.53
C ALA A 30 -4.92 25.52 -1.56
N LEU A 31 -4.50 25.42 -0.29
CA LEU A 31 -5.19 24.58 0.69
C LEU A 31 -6.56 25.14 1.07
N VAL A 32 -6.67 26.46 1.25
CA VAL A 32 -7.95 27.09 1.61
C VAL A 32 -8.91 27.07 0.41
N LEU A 33 -8.40 27.25 -0.81
CA LEU A 33 -9.19 27.17 -2.03
C LEU A 33 -9.77 25.77 -2.29
N ALA A 34 -9.10 24.72 -1.78
CA ALA A 34 -9.50 23.34 -1.95
C ALA A 34 -10.42 22.80 -0.83
N ASP A 35 -11.05 23.66 -0.01
CA ASP A 35 -11.96 23.25 1.09
C ASP A 35 -13.04 22.26 0.60
N ASN A 36 -13.18 21.13 1.29
CA ASN A 36 -14.03 19.97 0.93
C ASN A 36 -13.67 19.23 -0.37
N GLY A 37 -12.57 19.59 -1.01
CA GLY A 37 -12.01 18.97 -2.21
C GLY A 37 -10.74 18.17 -1.92
N ILE A 38 -9.96 17.94 -2.99
CA ILE A 38 -8.68 17.23 -2.96
C ILE A 38 -7.56 18.20 -3.33
N CYS A 39 -6.52 18.25 -2.51
CA CYS A 39 -5.30 18.99 -2.79
C CYS A 39 -4.19 18.00 -3.20
N CYS A 40 -3.84 18.01 -4.49
CA CYS A 40 -2.75 17.17 -5.03
C CYS A 40 -1.41 17.89 -4.89
N ILE A 41 -0.46 17.27 -4.19
CA ILE A 41 0.90 17.78 -3.96
C ILE A 41 1.89 16.80 -4.60
N ASP A 42 2.65 17.29 -5.58
CA ASP A 42 3.76 16.56 -6.17
C ASP A 42 5.09 16.92 -5.49
N GLU A 43 6.11 16.08 -5.60
CA GLU A 43 7.44 16.27 -4.98
C GLU A 43 7.37 16.60 -3.47
N PHE A 44 6.54 15.86 -2.73
CA PHE A 44 6.29 16.10 -1.31
C PHE A 44 7.59 16.05 -0.47
N ASP A 45 8.57 15.25 -0.90
CA ASP A 45 9.89 15.14 -0.26
C ASP A 45 10.70 16.45 -0.33
N LYS A 46 10.50 17.25 -1.38
CA LYS A 46 11.26 18.49 -1.64
C LYS A 46 10.72 19.73 -0.92
N MET A 47 9.69 19.60 -0.10
CA MET A 47 9.12 20.74 0.63
C MET A 47 10.02 21.24 1.77
N ASN A 48 10.07 22.55 1.93
CA ASN A 48 10.77 23.22 3.03
C ASN A 48 10.08 22.96 4.38
N ASP A 49 10.84 23.05 5.48
CA ASP A 49 10.32 22.76 6.84
C ASP A 49 9.20 23.72 7.29
N SER A 50 9.20 24.97 6.82
CA SER A 50 8.11 25.92 7.07
C SER A 50 6.78 25.45 6.44
N THR A 51 6.83 24.92 5.22
CA THR A 51 5.68 24.33 4.54
C THR A 51 5.22 23.05 5.22
N ARG A 52 6.16 22.23 5.72
CA ARG A 52 5.83 21.00 6.47
C ARG A 52 5.11 21.31 7.78
N SER A 53 5.51 22.37 8.49
CA SER A 53 4.84 22.83 9.71
C SER A 53 3.36 23.18 9.48
N VAL A 54 3.06 23.87 8.38
CA VAL A 54 1.68 24.17 7.98
C VAL A 54 0.88 22.90 7.76
N LEU A 55 1.46 21.91 7.08
CA LEU A 55 0.78 20.64 6.81
C LEU A 55 0.50 19.86 8.10
N HIS A 56 1.37 19.98 9.12
CA HIS A 56 1.08 19.46 10.45
C HIS A 56 -0.13 20.12 11.11
N GLU A 57 -0.41 21.39 10.82
CA GLU A 57 -1.59 22.04 11.35
C GLU A 57 -2.84 21.57 10.59
N VAL A 58 -2.81 21.71 9.26
CA VAL A 58 -3.94 21.43 8.38
C VAL A 58 -4.37 19.96 8.43
N MET A 59 -3.42 19.02 8.47
CA MET A 59 -3.76 17.59 8.55
C MET A 59 -4.26 17.16 9.93
N GLU A 60 -3.97 17.90 11.02
CA GLU A 60 -4.47 17.55 12.36
C GLU A 60 -5.81 18.20 12.64
N GLN A 61 -5.89 19.52 12.42
CA GLN A 61 -6.98 20.36 12.88
C GLN A 61 -7.94 20.71 11.74
N GLN A 62 -7.57 20.47 10.48
CA GLN A 62 -8.32 20.90 9.30
C GLN A 62 -8.55 22.42 9.25
N THR A 63 -7.68 23.17 9.92
CA THR A 63 -7.67 24.63 9.96
C THR A 63 -6.27 25.17 9.74
N LEU A 64 -6.22 26.43 9.31
CA LEU A 64 -5.00 27.16 9.05
C LEU A 64 -5.02 28.47 9.84
N SER A 65 -4.13 28.60 10.82
CA SER A 65 -3.98 29.80 11.64
C SER A 65 -2.96 30.74 11.02
N ILE A 66 -3.36 31.98 10.75
CA ILE A 66 -2.51 33.00 10.15
C ILE A 66 -2.42 34.19 11.09
N ALA A 67 -1.20 34.55 11.46
CA ALA A 67 -0.87 35.77 12.18
C ALA A 67 0.20 36.54 11.40
N LYS A 68 -0.22 37.43 10.50
CA LYS A 68 0.68 38.22 9.64
C LYS A 68 0.15 39.64 9.45
N ALA A 69 1.06 40.62 9.47
CA ALA A 69 0.77 42.03 9.18
C ALA A 69 -0.44 42.61 9.97
N GLY A 70 -0.60 42.21 11.23
CA GLY A 70 -1.70 42.64 12.10
C GLY A 70 -3.02 41.90 11.89
N ILE A 71 -3.11 40.99 10.92
CA ILE A 71 -4.26 40.12 10.69
C ILE A 71 -4.03 38.81 11.42
N ILE A 72 -4.88 38.53 12.40
CA ILE A 72 -4.95 37.26 13.13
C ILE A 72 -6.28 36.62 12.75
N CYS A 73 -6.23 35.53 12.00
CA CYS A 73 -7.43 34.81 11.58
C CYS A 73 -7.16 33.30 11.50
N GLN A 74 -8.23 32.52 11.61
CA GLN A 74 -8.20 31.09 11.41
C GLN A 74 -9.11 30.77 10.23
N LEU A 75 -8.54 30.14 9.20
CA LEU A 75 -9.26 29.73 8.01
C LEU A 75 -9.52 28.23 8.05
N ASN A 76 -10.69 27.80 7.59
CA ASN A 76 -10.97 26.38 7.45
C ASN A 76 -10.30 25.84 6.18
N ALA A 77 -9.68 24.66 6.29
CA ALA A 77 -9.01 23.96 5.19
C ALA A 77 -9.29 22.45 5.31
N ARG A 78 -10.57 22.07 5.20
CA ARG A 78 -11.03 20.67 5.29
C ARG A 78 -10.79 19.98 3.95
N THR A 79 -9.52 19.81 3.61
CA THR A 79 -9.10 19.25 2.33
C THR A 79 -8.53 17.86 2.51
N SER A 80 -8.85 16.95 1.59
CA SER A 80 -8.13 15.68 1.50
C SER A 80 -6.82 15.90 0.75
N ILE A 81 -5.70 15.47 1.32
CA ILE A 81 -4.37 15.63 0.70
C ILE A 81 -4.01 14.36 -0.06
N LEU A 82 -3.69 14.50 -1.34
CA LEU A 82 -3.06 13.46 -2.13
C LEU A 82 -1.62 13.88 -2.42
N ALA A 83 -0.65 13.10 -1.96
CA ALA A 83 0.76 13.44 -2.09
C ALA A 83 1.53 12.38 -2.89
N ALA A 84 2.38 12.83 -3.80
CA ALA A 84 3.40 12.03 -4.44
C ALA A 84 4.77 12.40 -3.87
N ALA A 85 5.57 11.39 -3.51
CA ALA A 85 6.90 11.56 -2.95
C ALA A 85 7.87 10.63 -3.66
N ASN A 86 9.08 11.13 -3.92
CA ASN A 86 10.15 10.33 -4.50
C ASN A 86 11.15 9.89 -3.41
N PRO A 87 11.78 8.71 -3.56
CA PRO A 87 12.85 8.29 -2.66
C PRO A 87 14.06 9.23 -2.79
N CYS A 88 14.81 9.40 -1.71
CA CYS A 88 15.93 10.36 -1.64
C CYS A 88 17.01 10.11 -2.71
N GLU A 89 17.31 8.84 -2.99
CA GLU A 89 18.32 8.41 -3.96
C GLU A 89 17.74 8.28 -5.38
N SER A 90 16.53 8.77 -5.65
CA SER A 90 15.76 8.59 -6.91
C SER A 90 15.40 7.13 -7.25
N GLN A 91 16.16 6.16 -6.74
CA GLN A 91 15.87 4.73 -6.80
C GLN A 91 15.63 4.18 -5.40
N TRP A 92 14.72 3.21 -5.30
CA TRP A 92 14.43 2.54 -4.04
C TRP A 92 15.60 1.64 -3.59
N ASN A 93 16.24 1.98 -2.47
CA ASN A 93 17.32 1.18 -1.92
C ASN A 93 16.76 0.08 -0.99
N LYS A 94 16.84 -1.17 -1.45
CA LYS A 94 16.31 -2.36 -0.73
C LYS A 94 17.00 -2.61 0.61
N ASN A 95 18.21 -2.08 0.79
CA ASN A 95 18.98 -2.26 2.02
C ASN A 95 18.58 -1.30 3.14
N LYS A 96 17.88 -0.21 2.80
CA LYS A 96 17.38 0.81 3.72
C LYS A 96 15.92 0.54 4.09
N THR A 97 15.53 1.02 5.27
CA THR A 97 14.13 0.98 5.68
C THR A 97 13.30 2.01 4.90
N ILE A 98 11.97 1.86 4.91
CA ILE A 98 11.06 2.80 4.23
C ILE A 98 11.22 4.22 4.76
N ILE A 99 11.35 4.34 6.08
CA ILE A 99 11.50 5.61 6.79
C ILE A 99 12.77 6.33 6.32
N GLU A 100 13.87 5.58 6.16
CA GLU A 100 15.15 6.11 5.68
C GLU A 100 15.14 6.45 4.19
N ASN A 101 14.43 5.67 3.36
CA ASN A 101 14.33 5.91 1.91
C ASN A 101 13.51 7.15 1.58
N ILE A 102 12.48 7.45 2.38
CA ILE A 102 11.56 8.58 2.15
C ILE A 102 12.03 9.85 2.89
N GLN A 103 12.77 9.71 3.99
CA GLN A 103 13.30 10.83 4.80
C GLN A 103 12.21 11.81 5.27
N LEU A 104 11.04 11.27 5.63
CA LEU A 104 9.97 12.05 6.27
C LEU A 104 9.91 11.75 7.77
N PRO A 105 9.65 12.77 8.61
CA PRO A 105 9.40 12.55 10.03
C PRO A 105 8.22 11.61 10.28
N HIS A 106 8.34 10.73 11.29
CA HIS A 106 7.26 9.84 11.73
C HIS A 106 5.97 10.58 12.09
N THR A 107 6.08 11.83 12.56
CA THR A 107 4.95 12.69 12.89
C THR A 107 4.11 13.08 11.67
N LEU A 108 4.71 13.17 10.46
CA LEU A 108 3.98 13.38 9.21
C LEU A 108 3.45 12.08 8.64
N MET A 109 4.27 11.02 8.61
CA MET A 109 3.86 9.75 8.02
C MET A 109 2.64 9.15 8.73
N SER A 110 2.58 9.24 10.04
CA SER A 110 1.43 8.75 10.83
C SER A 110 0.12 9.52 10.59
N ARG A 111 0.15 10.67 9.90
CA ARG A 111 -1.04 11.45 9.55
C ARG A 111 -1.64 11.06 8.20
N PHE A 112 -0.91 10.30 7.40
CA PHE A 112 -1.47 9.74 6.18
C PHE A 112 -2.22 8.45 6.54
N ASP A 113 -3.49 8.39 6.14
CA ASP A 113 -4.34 7.22 6.35
C ASP A 113 -3.82 6.01 5.55
N LEU A 114 -3.29 6.26 4.35
CA LEU A 114 -2.76 5.26 3.43
C LEU A 114 -1.47 5.76 2.78
N ILE A 115 -0.46 4.91 2.75
CA ILE A 115 0.82 5.17 2.06
C ILE A 115 1.05 4.03 1.09
N PHE A 116 0.97 4.30 -0.21
CA PHE A 116 1.23 3.31 -1.25
C PHE A 116 2.67 3.38 -1.71
N LEU A 117 3.35 2.23 -1.71
CA LEU A 117 4.74 2.11 -2.16
C LEU A 117 4.77 1.59 -3.59
N MET A 118 4.72 2.52 -4.54
CA MET A 118 4.87 2.18 -5.96
C MET A 118 6.34 1.84 -6.25
N LEU A 119 6.63 0.54 -6.35
CA LEU A 119 7.93 0.04 -6.79
C LEU A 119 7.85 -0.30 -8.28
N ASP A 120 8.92 0.01 -9.00
CA ASP A 120 9.08 -0.38 -10.40
C ASP A 120 9.89 -1.69 -10.47
N PRO A 121 9.23 -2.86 -10.64
CA PRO A 121 9.94 -4.12 -10.85
C PRO A 121 10.44 -4.17 -12.30
N GLN A 122 11.76 -4.22 -12.48
CA GLN A 122 12.37 -4.50 -13.77
C GLN A 122 12.04 -5.93 -14.23
N ASN A 123 10.93 -6.12 -14.93
CA ASN A 123 10.45 -7.40 -15.41
C ASN A 123 10.06 -7.29 -16.87
N GLU A 124 10.84 -7.93 -17.74
CA GLU A 124 10.65 -7.88 -19.19
C GLU A 124 9.24 -8.29 -19.63
N GLN A 125 8.59 -9.24 -18.94
CA GLN A 125 7.23 -9.66 -19.28
C GLN A 125 6.18 -8.60 -18.95
N PHE A 126 6.38 -7.83 -17.87
CA PHE A 126 5.51 -6.74 -17.48
C PHE A 126 5.74 -5.54 -18.41
N ASP A 127 7.00 -5.19 -18.64
CA ASP A 127 7.40 -4.11 -19.53
C ASP A 127 6.89 -4.32 -20.95
N ARG A 128 6.95 -5.56 -21.46
CA ARG A 128 6.41 -5.90 -22.78
C ARG A 128 4.90 -5.74 -22.86
N ARG A 129 4.16 -6.08 -21.79
CA ARG A 129 2.69 -5.89 -21.73
C ARG A 129 2.35 -4.40 -21.67
N LEU A 130 3.03 -3.65 -20.82
CA LEU A 130 2.86 -2.20 -20.67
C LEU A 130 3.17 -1.48 -21.98
N ALA A 131 4.31 -1.78 -22.61
CA ALA A 131 4.71 -1.18 -23.88
C ALA A 131 3.70 -1.47 -24.99
N ARG A 132 3.21 -2.71 -25.10
CA ARG A 132 2.14 -3.05 -26.06
C ARG A 132 0.86 -2.25 -25.80
N HIS A 133 0.45 -2.13 -24.54
CA HIS A 133 -0.74 -1.37 -24.18
C HIS A 133 -0.56 0.12 -24.51
N LEU A 134 0.57 0.73 -24.14
CA LEU A 134 0.87 2.13 -24.48
C LEU A 134 0.89 2.37 -25.99
N VAL A 135 1.56 1.51 -26.76
CA VAL A 135 1.58 1.61 -28.23
C VAL A 135 0.18 1.42 -28.80
N SER A 136 -0.64 0.53 -28.21
CA SER A 136 -2.02 0.35 -28.65
C SER A 136 -2.86 1.60 -28.44
N LEU A 137 -2.63 2.40 -27.39
CA LEU A 137 -3.31 3.67 -27.18
C LEU A 137 -2.95 4.71 -28.26
N TYR A 138 -1.71 4.70 -28.77
CA TYR A 138 -1.31 5.61 -29.87
C TYR A 138 -1.83 5.16 -31.24
N TYR A 139 -2.10 3.87 -31.41
CA TYR A 139 -2.63 3.30 -32.66
C TYR A 139 -4.15 3.23 -32.71
N LYS A 140 -4.81 3.11 -31.55
CA LYS A 140 -6.26 3.19 -31.46
C LYS A 140 -6.72 4.58 -31.87
N SER A 141 -7.63 4.61 -32.84
CA SER A 141 -8.35 5.84 -33.18
C SER A 141 -9.33 6.17 -32.04
N GLN A 142 -9.64 7.46 -31.83
CA GLN A 142 -10.58 7.93 -30.79
C GLN A 142 -11.92 7.17 -30.77
N ASP A 143 -12.30 6.51 -31.87
CA ASP A 143 -13.55 5.79 -32.02
C ASP A 143 -13.60 4.42 -31.30
N GLU A 144 -12.45 3.80 -30.97
CA GLU A 144 -12.35 2.47 -30.31
C GLU A 144 -12.18 2.53 -28.77
N GLU A 145 -12.20 3.73 -28.17
CA GLU A 145 -12.23 3.90 -26.70
C GLU A 145 -13.62 3.60 -26.10
N ASN A 146 -14.64 3.43 -26.95
CA ASN A 146 -16.04 3.29 -26.56
C ASN A 146 -16.47 1.86 -26.12
N ASP A 147 -15.55 0.91 -25.96
CA ASP A 147 -15.90 -0.46 -25.54
C ASP A 147 -15.86 -0.68 -24.00
N GLU A 148 -15.37 0.29 -23.22
CA GLU A 148 -15.36 0.23 -21.74
C GLU A 148 -16.10 1.42 -21.09
N VAL A 149 -17.24 1.81 -21.66
CA VAL A 149 -17.93 3.07 -21.33
C VAL A 149 -18.71 2.97 -20.02
N LEU A 150 -18.00 3.11 -18.90
CA LEU A 150 -18.57 3.81 -17.76
C LEU A 150 -18.75 5.28 -18.19
N ASP A 151 -20.01 5.71 -18.33
CA ASP A 151 -20.30 7.11 -18.61
C ASP A 151 -19.75 7.99 -17.46
N MET A 152 -18.81 8.86 -17.80
CA MET A 152 -18.19 9.79 -16.87
C MET A 152 -19.22 10.77 -16.28
N GLY A 153 -20.29 11.08 -17.03
CA GLY A 153 -21.42 11.85 -16.53
C GLY A 153 -22.12 11.14 -15.38
N LEU A 154 -22.55 9.90 -15.62
CA LEU A 154 -23.16 9.04 -14.61
C LEU A 154 -22.25 8.85 -13.38
N LEU A 155 -20.95 8.61 -13.56
CA LEU A 155 -20.02 8.44 -12.43
C LEU A 155 -19.92 9.71 -11.57
N ARG A 156 -19.86 10.89 -12.19
CA ARG A 156 -19.83 12.16 -11.47
C ARG A 156 -21.10 12.36 -10.66
N ASP A 157 -22.25 12.10 -11.28
CA ASP A 157 -23.55 12.27 -10.63
C ASP A 157 -23.74 11.23 -9.50
N TYR A 158 -23.22 10.01 -9.67
CA TYR A 158 -23.15 8.96 -8.64
C TYR A 158 -22.33 9.41 -7.42
N ILE A 159 -21.14 9.98 -7.64
CA ILE A 159 -20.28 10.50 -6.56
C ILE A 159 -20.95 11.68 -5.86
N ALA A 160 -21.57 12.59 -6.59
CA ALA A 160 -22.26 13.74 -6.01
C ALA A 160 -23.45 13.29 -5.13
N TYR A 161 -24.27 12.37 -5.65
CA TYR A 161 -25.43 11.86 -4.95
C TYR A 161 -25.06 11.13 -3.66
N THR A 162 -24.09 10.19 -3.73
CA THR A 162 -23.63 9.45 -2.55
C THR A 162 -23.08 10.37 -1.48
N ARG A 163 -22.28 11.38 -1.85
CA ARG A 163 -21.69 12.37 -0.92
C ARG A 163 -22.75 13.09 -0.08
N GLU A 164 -23.86 13.48 -0.69
CA GLU A 164 -24.92 14.27 -0.04
C GLU A 164 -25.95 13.42 0.71
N HIS A 165 -26.35 12.27 0.16
CA HIS A 165 -27.53 11.52 0.64
C HIS A 165 -27.21 10.35 1.59
N ILE A 166 -25.93 9.94 1.69
CA ILE A 166 -25.54 8.71 2.39
C ILE A 166 -24.54 9.01 3.49
N GLN A 167 -24.91 8.66 4.71
CA GLN A 167 -24.10 8.80 5.91
C GLN A 167 -24.12 7.48 6.67
N PRO A 168 -23.22 6.54 6.32
CA PRO A 168 -23.24 5.21 6.88
C PRO A 168 -22.94 5.25 8.38
N ARG A 169 -23.63 4.40 9.14
CA ARG A 169 -23.38 4.20 10.58
C ARG A 169 -22.75 2.84 10.82
N LEU A 170 -21.84 2.75 11.80
CA LEU A 170 -21.22 1.48 12.16
C LEU A 170 -22.24 0.54 12.78
N SER A 171 -22.26 -0.71 12.30
CA SER A 171 -22.93 -1.82 12.98
C SER A 171 -22.08 -2.34 14.15
N GLU A 172 -22.72 -3.02 15.10
CA GLU A 172 -22.02 -3.63 16.24
C GLU A 172 -21.00 -4.68 15.80
N GLU A 173 -21.36 -5.52 14.82
CA GLU A 173 -20.47 -6.53 14.25
C GLU A 173 -19.23 -5.91 13.58
N ALA A 174 -19.42 -4.83 12.81
CA ALA A 174 -18.32 -4.09 12.19
C ALA A 174 -17.40 -3.46 13.25
N SER A 175 -17.97 -2.91 14.33
CA SER A 175 -17.19 -2.34 15.44
C SER A 175 -16.32 -3.39 16.13
N GLN A 176 -16.85 -4.58 16.41
CA GLN A 176 -16.07 -5.68 17.00
C GLN A 176 -14.94 -6.12 16.07
N ARG A 177 -15.21 -6.21 14.76
CA ARG A 177 -14.21 -6.55 13.76
C ARG A 177 -13.09 -5.51 13.65
N LEU A 178 -13.42 -4.22 13.66
CA LEU A 178 -12.44 -3.12 13.65
C LEU A 178 -11.47 -3.19 14.84
N VAL A 179 -12.00 -3.45 16.04
CA VAL A 179 -11.17 -3.61 17.25
C VAL A 179 -10.22 -4.79 17.10
N GLN A 180 -10.71 -5.93 16.60
CA GLN A 180 -9.87 -7.10 16.35
C GLN A 180 -8.76 -6.79 15.35
N CYS A 181 -9.09 -6.20 14.21
CA CYS A 181 -8.14 -5.79 13.18
C CYS A 181 -7.05 -4.86 13.75
N TYR A 182 -7.42 -3.89 14.58
CA TYR A 182 -6.46 -2.99 15.22
C TYR A 182 -5.52 -3.70 16.21
N VAL A 183 -6.04 -4.59 17.05
CA VAL A 183 -5.21 -5.40 17.97
C VAL A 183 -4.23 -6.26 17.19
N ASP A 184 -4.67 -6.88 16.10
CA ASP A 184 -3.83 -7.69 15.24
C ASP A 184 -2.72 -6.86 14.56
N MET A 185 -3.04 -5.65 14.06
CA MET A 185 -2.02 -4.72 13.54
C MET A 185 -0.97 -4.38 14.59
N ARG A 186 -1.41 -4.10 15.83
CA ARG A 186 -0.50 -3.73 16.92
C ARG A 186 0.42 -4.88 17.33
N ARG A 187 -0.08 -6.12 17.30
CA ARG A 187 0.71 -7.33 17.56
C ARG A 187 1.79 -7.52 16.51
N VAL A 188 1.45 -7.34 15.23
CA VAL A 188 2.40 -7.47 14.11
C VAL A 188 3.45 -6.36 14.15
N GLY A 189 3.05 -5.11 14.39
CA GLY A 189 3.93 -3.94 14.44
C GLY A 189 4.79 -3.79 15.70
N SER A 190 4.84 -4.81 16.57
CA SER A 190 5.72 -4.84 17.75
C SER A 190 7.17 -5.26 17.42
N GLY A 191 7.47 -5.57 16.15
CA GLY A 191 8.81 -5.87 15.65
C GLY A 191 9.72 -4.63 15.53
N ARG A 192 11.03 -4.83 15.64
CA ARG A 192 12.03 -3.74 15.62
C ARG A 192 12.10 -3.13 14.20
N GLY A 193 11.87 -1.81 14.09
CA GLY A 193 11.99 -1.07 12.82
C GLY A 193 10.71 -1.03 11.97
N GLN A 194 9.59 -1.57 12.45
CA GLN A 194 8.28 -1.40 11.82
C GLN A 194 7.58 -0.15 12.37
N VAL A 195 6.74 0.48 11.54
CA VAL A 195 5.87 1.58 11.97
C VAL A 195 4.88 1.00 12.99
N SER A 196 5.10 1.30 14.27
CA SER A 196 4.22 0.85 15.35
C SER A 196 2.80 1.35 15.10
N ALA A 197 1.80 0.47 15.22
CA ALA A 197 0.43 0.83 14.93
C ALA A 197 -0.05 1.95 15.89
N TYR A 198 -0.39 3.11 15.33
CA TYR A 198 -0.87 4.26 16.09
C TYR A 198 -2.40 4.24 16.20
N PRO A 199 -3.00 4.80 17.26
CA PRO A 199 -4.46 4.94 17.37
C PRO A 199 -5.13 5.59 16.16
N ARG A 200 -4.43 6.50 15.47
CA ARG A 200 -4.91 7.13 14.22
C ARG A 200 -5.26 6.12 13.13
N GLN A 201 -4.56 4.99 13.06
CA GLN A 201 -4.85 3.95 12.06
C GLN A 201 -6.24 3.34 12.27
N LEU A 202 -6.74 3.28 13.51
CA LEU A 202 -8.10 2.84 13.76
C LEU A 202 -9.10 3.87 13.21
N GLU A 203 -8.86 5.17 13.40
CA GLU A 203 -9.67 6.22 12.79
C GLU A 203 -9.63 6.14 11.25
N SER A 204 -8.45 5.91 10.68
CA SER A 204 -8.29 5.70 9.23
C SER A 204 -9.11 4.51 8.74
N LEU A 205 -9.09 3.37 9.44
CA LEU A 205 -9.89 2.19 9.10
C LEU A 205 -11.39 2.47 9.16
N ILE A 206 -11.84 3.20 10.18
CA ILE A 206 -13.25 3.61 10.30
C ILE A 206 -13.66 4.46 9.09
N ARG A 207 -12.87 5.50 8.76
CA ARG A 207 -13.12 6.37 7.61
C ARG A 207 -13.13 5.60 6.28
N LEU A 208 -12.22 4.66 6.10
CA LEU A 208 -12.16 3.82 4.90
C LEU A 208 -13.35 2.86 4.78
N ALA A 209 -13.75 2.24 5.89
CA ALA A 209 -14.92 1.35 5.92
C ALA A 209 -16.23 2.12 5.66
N GLU A 210 -16.38 3.31 6.25
CA GLU A 210 -17.50 4.22 5.96
C GLU A 210 -17.49 4.66 4.49
N ALA A 211 -16.33 5.01 3.93
CA ALA A 211 -16.21 5.37 2.53
C ALA A 211 -16.60 4.22 1.58
N HIS A 212 -16.21 2.99 1.91
CA HIS A 212 -16.57 1.80 1.15
C HIS A 212 -18.08 1.50 1.21
N ALA A 213 -18.68 1.57 2.40
CA ALA A 213 -20.12 1.42 2.58
C ALA A 213 -20.90 2.49 1.80
N LYS A 214 -20.40 3.73 1.83
CA LYS A 214 -20.97 4.88 1.11
C LYS A 214 -20.93 4.69 -0.41
N MET A 215 -19.83 4.14 -0.93
CA MET A 215 -19.70 3.80 -2.35
C MET A 215 -20.74 2.76 -2.79
N ARG A 216 -21.11 1.81 -1.93
CA ARG A 216 -22.12 0.77 -2.21
C ARG A 216 -23.57 1.21 -1.97
N PHE A 217 -23.81 2.50 -1.68
CA PHE A 217 -25.11 3.02 -1.27
C PHE A 217 -25.66 2.45 0.05
N SER A 218 -24.79 1.89 0.90
CA SER A 218 -25.22 1.34 2.19
C SER A 218 -25.28 2.43 3.26
N GLN A 219 -26.37 2.46 4.04
CA GLN A 219 -26.52 3.33 5.21
C GLN A 219 -25.91 2.72 6.48
N THR A 220 -25.42 1.48 6.40
CA THR A 220 -24.78 0.77 7.52
C THR A 220 -23.49 0.11 7.08
N VAL A 221 -22.43 0.26 7.89
CA VAL A 221 -21.14 -0.42 7.64
C VAL A 221 -21.25 -1.87 8.05
N VAL A 222 -20.93 -2.78 7.13
CA VAL A 222 -20.93 -4.23 7.33
C VAL A 222 -19.51 -4.72 7.58
N THR A 223 -19.36 -5.92 8.15
CA THR A 223 -18.06 -6.57 8.39
C THR A 223 -17.21 -6.70 7.12
N GLU A 224 -17.84 -6.92 5.95
CA GLU A 224 -17.16 -6.95 4.65
C GLU A 224 -16.46 -5.63 4.30
N ASP A 225 -17.07 -4.48 4.62
CA ASP A 225 -16.47 -3.16 4.35
C ASP A 225 -15.19 -2.98 5.17
N VAL A 226 -15.21 -3.47 6.40
CA VAL A 226 -14.05 -3.45 7.31
C VAL A 226 -12.95 -4.37 6.79
N GLU A 227 -13.29 -5.55 6.29
CA GLU A 227 -12.30 -6.49 5.76
C GLU A 227 -11.62 -5.95 4.49
N GLU A 228 -12.37 -5.29 3.61
CA GLU A 228 -11.80 -4.62 2.43
C GLU A 228 -10.92 -3.42 2.81
N ALA A 229 -11.36 -2.58 3.76
CA ALA A 229 -10.54 -1.50 4.30
C ALA A 229 -9.25 -2.04 4.95
N TYR A 230 -9.36 -3.13 5.70
CA TYR A 230 -8.23 -3.82 6.32
C TYR A 230 -7.28 -4.40 5.28
N ARG A 231 -7.81 -5.03 4.22
CA ARG A 231 -7.04 -5.54 3.09
C ARG A 231 -6.27 -4.43 2.40
N LEU A 232 -6.93 -3.30 2.13
CA LEU A 232 -6.32 -2.16 1.45
C LEU A 232 -5.24 -1.48 2.30
N HIS A 233 -5.50 -1.28 3.60
CA HIS A 233 -4.48 -0.80 4.53
C HIS A 233 -3.31 -1.77 4.63
N ARG A 234 -3.59 -3.08 4.73
CA ARG A 234 -2.55 -4.10 4.71
C ARG A 234 -1.79 -4.09 3.41
N GLU A 235 -2.40 -3.88 2.25
CA GLU A 235 -1.69 -3.87 0.96
C GLU A 235 -0.77 -2.65 0.84
N ALA A 236 -1.28 -1.48 1.24
CA ALA A 236 -0.49 -0.26 1.39
C ALA A 236 0.72 -0.49 2.31
N LEU A 237 0.53 -1.20 3.43
CA LEU A 237 1.61 -1.58 4.34
C LEU A 237 2.42 -2.81 3.90
N LYS A 238 1.89 -3.77 3.12
CA LYS A 238 2.50 -5.09 2.79
C LYS A 238 3.52 -4.98 1.65
N GLN A 239 3.47 -3.93 0.86
CA GLN A 239 4.62 -3.56 0.03
C GLN A 239 5.85 -3.21 0.89
N SER A 240 5.64 -2.96 2.19
CA SER A 240 6.65 -3.20 3.23
C SER A 240 6.74 -4.71 3.50
N ALA A 241 7.27 -5.45 2.52
CA ALA A 241 7.64 -6.85 2.65
C ALA A 241 8.85 -6.97 3.60
N THR A 242 8.70 -6.45 4.81
CA THR A 242 9.75 -6.31 5.81
C THR A 242 9.85 -7.60 6.57
N ASP A 243 11.01 -8.23 6.52
CA ASP A 243 11.29 -9.36 7.40
C ASP A 243 11.11 -8.89 8.86
N PRO A 244 10.22 -9.51 9.66
CA PRO A 244 9.90 -9.07 11.03
C PRO A 244 11.12 -9.01 11.97
N LEU A 245 12.24 -9.66 11.61
CA LEU A 245 13.52 -9.57 12.32
C LEU A 245 14.44 -8.46 11.80
N SER A 246 14.38 -8.12 10.50
CA SER A 246 15.35 -7.25 9.84
C SER A 246 14.80 -5.87 9.44
N GLY A 247 13.48 -5.69 9.34
CA GLY A 247 12.88 -4.44 8.86
C GLY A 247 13.20 -4.08 7.39
N LYS A 248 13.84 -4.98 6.64
CA LYS A 248 14.26 -4.78 5.24
C LYS A 248 13.24 -5.35 4.26
N ILE A 249 12.96 -4.62 3.18
CA ILE A 249 12.02 -5.04 2.15
C ILE A 249 12.63 -6.14 1.29
N ASP A 250 11.97 -7.29 1.28
CA ASP A 250 12.33 -8.40 0.43
C ASP A 250 11.50 -8.38 -0.86
N VAL A 251 12.09 -7.85 -1.92
CA VAL A 251 11.48 -7.75 -3.25
C VAL A 251 11.20 -9.13 -3.87
N GLY A 252 11.78 -10.21 -3.33
CA GLY A 252 11.41 -11.58 -3.70
C GLY A 252 9.95 -11.91 -3.40
N ILE A 253 9.38 -11.36 -2.33
CA ILE A 253 7.97 -11.56 -1.94
C ILE A 253 7.05 -10.93 -2.99
N LEU A 254 7.41 -9.76 -3.51
CA LEU A 254 6.60 -9.00 -4.47
C LEU A 254 6.57 -9.63 -5.87
N THR A 255 7.68 -10.26 -6.27
CA THR A 255 7.83 -10.82 -7.63
C THR A 255 7.47 -12.29 -7.71
N THR A 256 7.66 -13.05 -6.62
CA THR A 256 7.47 -14.51 -6.62
C THR A 256 6.52 -15.03 -5.54
N GLY A 257 5.95 -14.14 -4.71
CA GLY A 257 5.08 -14.53 -3.59
C GLY A 257 5.78 -15.20 -2.41
N LEU A 258 7.11 -15.42 -2.49
CA LEU A 258 7.91 -16.15 -1.51
C LEU A 258 8.98 -15.25 -0.90
N SER A 259 9.14 -15.29 0.43
CA SER A 259 10.22 -14.57 1.13
C SER A 259 11.58 -15.21 0.88
N SER A 260 12.67 -14.45 0.99
CA SER A 260 14.04 -14.96 0.98
C SER A 260 14.26 -16.01 2.06
N ALA A 261 13.63 -15.84 3.23
CA ALA A 261 13.61 -16.85 4.28
C ALA A 261 12.86 -18.12 3.85
N ALA A 262 11.76 -17.98 3.11
CA ALA A 262 11.00 -19.10 2.54
C ALA A 262 11.75 -19.77 1.37
N ARG A 263 12.40 -19.02 0.49
CA ARG A 263 13.28 -19.55 -0.57
C ARG A 263 14.46 -20.29 0.01
N LYS A 264 15.11 -19.74 1.04
CA LYS A 264 16.22 -20.39 1.73
C LYS A 264 15.75 -21.67 2.42
N ARG A 265 14.60 -21.64 3.10
CA ARG A 265 13.97 -22.85 3.64
C ARG A 265 13.62 -23.88 2.57
N ARG A 266 13.11 -23.44 1.42
CA ARG A 266 12.78 -24.30 0.27
C ARG A 266 14.04 -24.93 -0.33
N GLN A 267 15.11 -24.16 -0.48
CA GLN A 267 16.41 -24.67 -0.92
C GLN A 267 17.01 -25.65 0.09
N GLU A 268 16.95 -25.36 1.39
CA GLU A 268 17.39 -26.27 2.45
C GLU A 268 16.59 -27.59 2.42
N LEU A 269 15.27 -27.52 2.26
CA LEU A 269 14.39 -28.67 2.10
C LEU A 269 14.73 -29.48 0.85
N THR A 270 14.90 -28.82 -0.29
CA THR A 270 15.24 -29.46 -1.58
C THR A 270 16.61 -30.13 -1.51
N GLN A 271 17.60 -29.50 -0.87
CA GLN A 271 18.92 -30.09 -0.64
C GLN A 271 18.88 -31.28 0.32
N ALA A 272 18.10 -31.20 1.39
CA ALA A 272 17.93 -32.32 2.32
C ALA A 272 17.21 -33.50 1.66
N LEU A 273 16.17 -33.24 0.84
CA LEU A 273 15.50 -34.25 0.02
C LEU A 273 16.48 -34.90 -0.97
N ARG A 274 17.30 -34.10 -1.65
CA ARG A 274 18.33 -34.58 -2.58
C ARG A 274 19.36 -35.48 -1.89
N LYS A 275 19.79 -35.13 -0.67
CA LYS A 275 20.69 -35.98 0.13
C LYS A 275 20.05 -37.32 0.48
N LEU A 276 18.80 -37.33 0.94
CA LEU A 276 18.06 -38.57 1.26
C LEU A 276 17.90 -39.47 0.02
N LEU A 277 17.58 -38.88 -1.14
CA LEU A 277 17.44 -39.61 -2.40
C LEU A 277 18.77 -40.17 -2.91
N THR A 278 19.89 -39.44 -2.72
CA THR A 278 21.22 -39.92 -3.13
C THR A 278 21.69 -41.11 -2.30
N ILE A 279 21.41 -41.10 -0.99
CA ILE A 279 21.76 -42.21 -0.08
C ILE A 279 21.05 -43.52 -0.46
N LYS A 280 19.81 -43.43 -0.97
CA LYS A 280 18.99 -44.60 -1.30
C LYS A 280 19.27 -45.21 -2.70
N GLY A 281 20.19 -44.62 -3.47
CA GLY A 281 20.70 -45.17 -4.72
C GLY A 281 19.84 -44.89 -5.96
N LYS A 282 20.48 -44.75 -7.13
CA LYS A 282 19.83 -44.51 -8.42
C LYS A 282 19.01 -45.74 -8.84
N GLY A 283 17.68 -45.64 -8.80
CA GLY A 283 16.75 -46.67 -9.29
C GLY A 283 15.74 -47.22 -8.27
N ALA A 284 15.71 -46.72 -7.03
CA ALA A 284 14.74 -47.15 -6.03
C ALA A 284 13.36 -46.49 -6.21
N SER A 285 12.32 -47.28 -6.47
CA SER A 285 10.92 -46.82 -6.38
C SER A 285 10.55 -46.62 -4.91
N LEU A 286 10.43 -45.35 -4.49
CA LEU A 286 10.16 -44.97 -3.10
C LEU A 286 8.69 -44.59 -2.92
N ASN A 287 8.07 -45.08 -1.85
CA ASN A 287 6.70 -44.73 -1.51
C ASN A 287 6.62 -43.30 -0.98
N TYR A 288 5.77 -42.48 -1.60
CA TYR A 288 5.51 -41.07 -1.27
C TYR A 288 5.28 -40.85 0.24
N GLN A 289 4.49 -41.70 0.91
CA GLN A 289 4.17 -41.54 2.32
C GLN A 289 5.38 -41.81 3.25
N LYS A 290 6.22 -42.79 2.89
CA LYS A 290 7.41 -43.13 3.69
C LYS A 290 8.47 -42.04 3.60
N VAL A 291 8.67 -41.48 2.40
CA VAL A 291 9.62 -40.36 2.22
C VAL A 291 9.16 -39.13 2.97
N LEU A 292 7.86 -38.79 2.94
CA LEU A 292 7.31 -37.67 3.70
C LEU A 292 7.52 -37.85 5.21
N GLN A 293 7.31 -39.05 5.74
CA GLN A 293 7.45 -39.35 7.17
C GLN A 293 8.91 -39.32 7.61
N GLU A 294 9.82 -39.93 6.84
CA GLU A 294 11.27 -39.84 7.09
C GLU A 294 11.78 -38.40 6.98
N MET A 295 11.23 -37.59 6.06
CA MET A 295 11.54 -36.17 5.96
C MET A 295 11.13 -35.42 7.23
N LYS A 296 9.93 -35.70 7.76
CA LYS A 296 9.45 -35.12 9.02
C LYS A 296 10.27 -35.54 10.23
N GLU A 297 10.80 -36.76 10.24
CA GLU A 297 11.63 -37.28 11.34
C GLU A 297 13.08 -36.80 11.26
N SER A 298 13.62 -36.65 10.04
CA SER A 298 15.00 -36.19 9.80
C SER A 298 15.14 -34.67 9.92
N SER A 299 14.04 -33.93 9.70
CA SER A 299 14.02 -32.47 9.79
C SER A 299 13.58 -32.03 11.19
N GLN A 300 14.36 -31.17 11.84
CA GLN A 300 13.93 -30.49 13.08
C GLN A 300 12.85 -29.41 12.84
N LEU A 301 12.41 -29.22 11.59
CA LEU A 301 11.46 -28.20 11.15
C LEU A 301 10.08 -28.82 10.86
N MET A 302 9.01 -28.09 11.16
CA MET A 302 7.66 -28.46 10.70
C MET A 302 7.59 -28.40 9.17
N VAL A 303 7.60 -29.56 8.51
CA VAL A 303 7.41 -29.69 7.06
C VAL A 303 5.93 -29.85 6.75
N THR A 304 5.34 -28.88 6.05
CA THR A 304 3.97 -29.00 5.53
C THR A 304 3.96 -29.80 4.22
N ARG A 305 2.80 -30.38 3.89
CA ARG A 305 2.64 -31.20 2.67
C ARG A 305 2.91 -30.39 1.40
N GLU A 306 2.42 -29.16 1.35
CA GLU A 306 2.61 -28.25 0.20
C GLU A 306 4.10 -27.96 -0.05
N MET A 307 4.88 -27.69 1.01
CA MET A 307 6.32 -27.42 0.88
C MET A 307 7.10 -28.61 0.33
N PHE A 308 6.67 -29.83 0.67
CA PHE A 308 7.27 -31.06 0.19
C PHE A 308 6.94 -31.32 -1.29
N GLU A 309 5.67 -31.13 -1.69
CA GLU A 309 5.24 -31.28 -3.09
C GLU A 309 5.92 -30.28 -4.01
N ASP A 310 6.10 -29.04 -3.55
CA ASP A 310 6.83 -27.99 -4.26
C ASP A 310 8.32 -28.31 -4.44
N SER A 311 8.96 -28.87 -3.41
CA SER A 311 10.36 -29.31 -3.48
C SER A 311 10.55 -30.52 -4.40
N LEU A 312 9.55 -31.41 -4.46
CA LEU A 312 9.53 -32.55 -5.38
C LEU A 312 9.39 -32.12 -6.84
N LYS A 313 8.52 -31.15 -7.14
CA LYS A 313 8.38 -30.58 -8.48
C LYS A 313 9.71 -29.95 -8.95
N GLU A 314 10.38 -29.23 -8.07
CA GLU A 314 11.69 -28.63 -8.38
C GLU A 314 12.75 -29.70 -8.69
N LEU A 315 12.78 -30.81 -7.94
CA LEU A 315 13.66 -31.95 -8.25
C LEU A 315 13.26 -32.73 -9.51
N GLN A 316 11.98 -32.67 -9.89
CA GLN A 316 11.49 -33.23 -11.14
C GLN A 316 11.93 -32.37 -12.34
N ASP A 317 11.84 -31.04 -12.21
CA ASP A 317 12.33 -30.09 -13.21
C ASP A 317 13.86 -30.20 -13.39
N GLU A 318 14.60 -30.46 -12.30
CA GLU A 318 16.05 -30.76 -12.35
C GLU A 318 16.37 -32.16 -12.91
N GLY A 319 15.36 -33.01 -13.18
CA GLY A 319 15.53 -34.36 -13.71
C GLY A 319 16.11 -35.37 -12.71
N VAL A 320 16.10 -35.07 -11.41
CA VAL A 320 16.63 -35.95 -10.34
C VAL A 320 15.61 -37.00 -9.94
N VAL A 321 14.32 -36.70 -10.05
CA VAL A 321 13.21 -37.58 -9.68
C VAL A 321 12.19 -37.64 -10.81
N THR A 322 11.74 -38.84 -11.17
CA THR A 322 10.60 -39.03 -12.06
C THR A 322 9.43 -39.54 -11.25
N LEU A 323 8.37 -38.73 -11.15
CA LEU A 323 7.09 -39.21 -10.64
C LEU A 323 6.43 -40.01 -11.76
N PRO A 324 6.09 -41.29 -11.55
CA PRO A 324 5.27 -42.01 -12.53
C PRO A 324 3.93 -41.27 -12.61
N SER A 325 3.67 -40.66 -13.76
CA SER A 325 2.34 -40.21 -14.12
C SER A 325 1.42 -41.40 -14.00
N ILE A 326 0.45 -41.34 -13.08
CA ILE A 326 -0.67 -42.25 -13.08
C ILE A 326 -1.40 -41.97 -14.40
N THR A 327 -1.10 -42.75 -15.43
CA THR A 327 -1.96 -42.90 -16.60
C THR A 327 -3.25 -43.50 -16.06
N VAL A 328 -4.26 -42.65 -15.88
CA VAL A 328 -5.63 -43.10 -15.68
C VAL A 328 -6.11 -43.58 -17.04
N ASP A 329 -5.77 -44.81 -17.38
CA ASP A 329 -6.52 -45.57 -18.37
C ASP A 329 -7.76 -46.13 -17.66
N ASN A 330 -8.84 -45.35 -17.73
CA ASN A 330 -10.26 -45.73 -17.85
C ASN A 330 -11.16 -44.57 -17.42
#